data_AF-A0A929K626-F1
#
_entry.id   AF-A0A929K626-F1
#
_cell.length_a   1.000
_cell.length_b   1.000
_cell.length_c   1.000
_cell.angle_alpha   90.00
_cell.angle_beta   90.00
_cell.angle_gamma   90.00
#
_symmetry.space_group_name_H-M   'P 1'
#
loop_
_entity.id
_entity.type
_entity.pdbx_description
1 polymer ?
#
loop_
_entity_poly.entity_id
_entity_poly.type
_entity_poly.pdbx_seq_one_letter_code
_entity_poly.pdbx_strand_id
1 'polypeptide(L)'
;MDSSEAKEEVKKAADIVEVIGQYVELKKRGQNYVGLCPFHSERSPSFTVNQNKQIYHCFGCGKGGDVFTFWMEYHNLDFPQSLKDLAERYNIQLPQKRDLYADRKKKELKEQLFKINDLAGRYFHNILLKSADGKQGRDYFSRRHISQETISNFRLGYAVKRWDGLLNYLKSKNCFLDKAATAGLLIPKNNEEYYDRFRGRIMFPIFDLNHHNIGFGGRILDDSLPKYINTPETPIYHKGYYLYGLDSAFEDIRKRDLAIIVEGYMDMLVLRQHGISNVVATLGTALTSDQIRRLKGYTKDVVVLFDPDDAGRKAALKSFPLFLNEGISAKVVVLPEGEDPDSFVNKHGSDAFKKLLERAAPIFDFYLDQALANMDTGVDGQIKILSEVLPVFMQLEQGATRFLYVHRFAEKTGINEATVWEELKHQEGKRTNERNISQLKSRFSETQDPRKYGSDLQFINLLLHYPEKIDTFRNQEWELIVSDPEIITIIKVIMEKFPSEGNLDRVEEFLDSPAAKEQLRVILMSQPFYSEESVGQAVSEFEKKIAKVKISRSIRKASAEGDMEMVNRLIRKKQDLDSNSKSVTKPKQDEKFLSN
;
A
#
# COMPACT_ATOMS: atom_id res chain seq x y z
N MET A 1 3.43 18.89 27.09
CA MET A 1 2.61 17.68 27.11
C MET A 1 3.53 16.49 26.86
N ASP A 2 3.54 15.45 27.67
CA ASP A 2 4.28 14.21 27.39
C ASP A 2 3.43 13.27 26.51
N SER A 3 4.05 12.34 25.78
CA SER A 3 3.36 11.33 24.95
C SER A 3 2.32 10.54 25.77
N SER A 4 2.61 10.35 27.07
CA SER A 4 1.69 9.76 28.04
C SER A 4 0.47 10.65 28.30
N GLU A 5 0.65 11.97 28.44
CA GLU A 5 -0.47 12.91 28.67
C GLU A 5 -1.37 13.02 27.45
N ALA A 6 -0.82 12.99 26.24
CA ALA A 6 -1.59 13.08 24.98
C ALA A 6 -2.45 11.86 24.72
N LYS A 7 -1.87 10.69 25.01
CA LYS A 7 -2.61 9.43 24.99
C LYS A 7 -3.80 9.49 25.93
N GLU A 8 -3.63 10.05 27.13
CA GLU A 8 -4.71 10.19 28.11
C GLU A 8 -5.74 11.26 27.72
N GLU A 9 -5.34 12.38 27.12
CA GLU A 9 -6.30 13.36 26.56
C GLU A 9 -7.14 12.77 25.43
N VAL A 10 -6.50 12.04 24.50
CA VAL A 10 -7.22 11.38 23.41
C VAL A 10 -8.18 10.33 23.97
N LYS A 11 -7.79 9.55 24.98
CA LYS A 11 -8.71 8.61 25.65
C LYS A 11 -9.87 9.28 26.36
N LYS A 12 -9.68 10.49 26.88
CA LYS A 12 -10.76 11.26 27.54
C LYS A 12 -11.74 11.86 26.55
N ALA A 13 -11.26 12.30 25.38
CA ALA A 13 -12.12 12.90 24.36
C ALA A 13 -12.78 11.85 23.46
N ALA A 14 -12.09 10.74 23.20
CA ALA A 14 -12.58 9.67 22.35
C ALA A 14 -13.36 8.64 23.16
N ASP A 15 -14.63 8.94 23.47
CA ASP A 15 -15.53 7.98 24.11
C ASP A 15 -15.64 6.70 23.27
N ILE A 16 -15.25 5.56 23.86
CA ILE A 16 -15.15 4.29 23.14
C ILE A 16 -16.50 3.83 22.55
N VAL A 17 -17.63 4.17 23.17
CA VAL A 17 -18.96 3.81 22.65
C VAL A 17 -19.29 4.67 21.44
N GLU A 18 -18.97 5.96 21.46
CA GLU A 18 -19.16 6.84 20.30
C GLU A 18 -18.26 6.44 19.14
N VAL A 19 -16.98 6.13 19.41
CA VAL A 19 -16.01 5.72 18.40
C VAL A 19 -16.43 4.42 17.74
N ILE A 20 -16.75 3.39 18.52
CA ILE A 20 -17.15 2.09 18.00
C ILE A 20 -18.54 2.15 17.37
N GLY A 21 -19.46 2.94 17.93
CA GLY A 21 -20.83 3.11 17.45
C GLY A 21 -20.95 3.65 16.04
N GLN A 22 -19.88 4.24 15.50
CA GLN A 22 -19.79 4.65 14.08
C GLN A 22 -19.65 3.47 13.12
N TYR A 23 -19.22 2.30 13.62
CA TYR A 23 -18.89 1.13 12.81
C TYR A 23 -19.75 -0.09 13.18
N VAL A 24 -20.19 -0.17 14.43
CA VAL A 24 -20.97 -1.29 14.96
C VAL A 24 -22.26 -0.76 15.55
N GLU A 25 -23.39 -1.35 15.18
CA GLU A 25 -24.67 -1.05 15.83
C GLU A 25 -24.65 -1.58 17.26
N LEU A 26 -24.54 -0.67 18.23
CA LEU A 26 -24.42 -0.98 19.65
C LEU A 26 -25.75 -0.75 20.37
N LYS A 27 -26.27 -1.79 21.03
CA LYS A 27 -27.49 -1.71 21.85
C LYS A 27 -27.15 -1.71 23.33
N LYS A 28 -27.69 -0.74 24.07
CA LYS A 28 -27.46 -0.63 25.52
C LYS A 28 -28.12 -1.79 26.27
N ARG A 29 -27.34 -2.50 27.08
CA ARG A 29 -27.79 -3.62 27.91
C ARG A 29 -27.17 -3.50 29.31
N GLY A 30 -27.92 -2.90 30.23
CA GLY A 30 -27.44 -2.55 31.55
C GLY A 30 -26.36 -1.45 31.48
N GLN A 31 -25.19 -1.72 32.06
CA GLN A 31 -24.04 -0.80 32.04
C GLN A 31 -23.15 -0.96 30.80
N ASN A 32 -23.40 -1.96 29.96
CA ASN A 32 -22.63 -2.24 28.76
C ASN A 32 -23.45 -1.94 27.49
N TYR A 33 -22.76 -1.86 26.37
CA TYR A 33 -23.32 -1.86 25.03
C TYR A 33 -22.92 -3.13 24.32
N VAL A 34 -23.83 -3.75 23.57
CA VAL A 34 -23.60 -5.04 22.92
C VAL A 34 -23.95 -4.93 21.44
N GLY A 35 -23.09 -5.50 20.59
CA GLY A 35 -23.26 -5.55 19.13
C GLY A 35 -22.62 -6.80 18.52
N LEU A 36 -22.67 -6.90 17.19
CA LEU A 36 -21.93 -7.92 16.46
C LEU A 36 -20.46 -7.52 16.35
N CYS A 37 -19.55 -8.49 16.49
CA CYS A 37 -18.13 -8.20 16.41
C CYS A 37 -17.70 -7.78 14.99
N PRO A 38 -16.97 -6.67 14.85
CA PRO A 38 -16.44 -6.24 13.55
C PRO A 38 -15.21 -7.04 13.10
N PHE A 39 -14.64 -7.86 13.98
CA PHE A 39 -13.36 -8.55 13.73
C PHE A 39 -13.50 -10.03 13.36
N HIS A 40 -14.70 -10.59 13.45
CA HIS A 40 -15.00 -11.96 13.03
C HIS A 40 -16.49 -12.09 12.76
N SER A 41 -16.87 -13.02 11.88
CA SER A 41 -18.28 -13.24 11.54
C SER A 41 -18.99 -14.07 12.60
N GLU A 42 -20.07 -13.54 13.15
CA GLU A 42 -20.93 -14.22 14.12
C GLU A 42 -22.42 -13.89 13.89
N ARG A 43 -23.32 -14.75 14.39
CA ARG A 43 -24.79 -14.54 14.29
C ARG A 43 -25.41 -13.99 15.58
N SER A 44 -24.75 -14.18 16.72
CA SER A 44 -25.20 -13.70 18.02
C SER A 44 -24.27 -12.59 18.51
N PRO A 45 -24.79 -11.46 19.03
CA PRO A 45 -23.95 -10.38 19.55
C PRO A 45 -23.03 -10.86 20.68
N SER A 46 -21.72 -10.90 20.43
CA SER A 46 -20.72 -11.21 21.48
C SER A 46 -19.78 -10.04 21.77
N PHE A 47 -19.86 -8.96 20.99
CA PHE A 47 -19.05 -7.77 21.15
C PHE A 47 -19.63 -6.84 22.22
N THR A 48 -18.94 -6.70 23.34
CA THR A 48 -19.38 -5.91 24.49
C THR A 48 -18.46 -4.72 24.70
N VAL A 49 -19.04 -3.53 24.81
CA VAL A 49 -18.34 -2.27 25.09
C VAL A 49 -18.80 -1.73 26.44
N ASN A 50 -17.86 -1.39 27.32
CA ASN A 50 -18.14 -0.77 28.61
C ASN A 50 -17.68 0.69 28.59
N GLN A 51 -18.64 1.61 28.63
CA GLN A 51 -18.36 3.05 28.57
C GLN A 51 -17.59 3.56 29.79
N ASN A 52 -17.96 3.11 31.00
CA ASN A 52 -17.32 3.57 32.24
C ASN A 52 -15.85 3.13 32.34
N LYS A 53 -15.55 1.93 31.83
CA LYS A 53 -14.20 1.36 31.82
C LYS A 53 -13.40 1.72 30.58
N GLN A 54 -14.01 2.36 29.57
CA GLN A 54 -13.42 2.69 28.28
C GLN A 54 -12.71 1.51 27.60
N ILE A 55 -13.35 0.33 27.63
CA ILE A 55 -12.83 -0.91 27.04
C ILE A 55 -13.91 -1.66 26.25
N TYR A 56 -13.48 -2.48 25.31
CA TYR A 56 -14.30 -3.47 24.64
C TYR A 56 -13.74 -4.88 24.83
N HIS A 57 -14.61 -5.88 24.74
CA HIS A 57 -14.23 -7.28 24.68
C HIS A 57 -15.26 -8.07 23.88
N CYS A 58 -14.77 -8.91 22.98
CA CYS A 58 -15.55 -9.85 22.20
C CYS A 58 -15.50 -11.23 22.83
N PHE A 59 -16.64 -11.73 23.32
CA PHE A 59 -16.71 -13.07 23.93
C PHE A 59 -16.66 -14.21 22.91
N GLY A 60 -16.86 -13.94 21.61
CA GLY A 60 -16.69 -14.92 20.53
C GLY A 60 -15.23 -15.18 20.15
N CYS A 61 -14.48 -14.14 19.76
CA CYS A 61 -13.10 -14.28 19.27
C CYS A 61 -11.99 -13.91 20.27
N GLY A 62 -12.34 -13.46 21.48
CA GLY A 62 -11.39 -13.11 22.53
C GLY A 62 -10.65 -11.79 22.34
N LYS A 63 -10.92 -11.04 21.25
CA LYS A 63 -10.34 -9.71 21.04
C LYS A 63 -10.90 -8.71 22.03
N GLY A 64 -10.04 -7.89 22.61
CA GLY A 64 -10.43 -6.85 23.56
C GLY A 64 -9.32 -5.84 23.78
N GLY A 65 -9.71 -4.63 24.18
CA GLY A 65 -8.77 -3.54 24.38
C GLY A 65 -9.45 -2.21 24.60
N ASP A 66 -8.69 -1.13 24.43
CA ASP A 66 -9.20 0.24 24.52
C ASP A 66 -9.53 0.81 23.13
N VAL A 67 -9.88 2.09 23.10
CA VAL A 67 -10.19 2.82 21.85
C VAL A 67 -9.05 2.77 20.84
N PHE A 68 -7.77 2.75 21.27
CA PHE A 68 -6.63 2.64 20.36
C PHE A 68 -6.48 1.22 19.83
N THR A 69 -6.65 0.21 20.68
CA THR A 69 -6.64 -1.19 20.22
C THR A 69 -7.72 -1.41 19.17
N PHE A 70 -8.92 -0.90 19.40
CA PHE A 70 -10.00 -0.96 18.41
C PHE A 70 -9.59 -0.24 17.12
N TRP A 71 -9.08 0.98 17.22
CA TRP A 71 -8.72 1.80 16.07
C TRP A 71 -7.59 1.18 15.22
N MET A 72 -6.55 0.66 15.88
CA MET A 72 -5.45 -0.06 15.25
C MET A 72 -5.94 -1.31 14.52
N GLU A 73 -6.75 -2.14 15.18
CA GLU A 73 -7.23 -3.40 14.59
C GLU A 73 -8.26 -3.18 13.49
N TYR A 74 -9.12 -2.17 13.62
CA TYR A 74 -10.18 -1.89 12.67
C TYR A 74 -9.65 -1.21 11.40
N HIS A 75 -8.68 -0.30 11.54
CA HIS A 75 -8.07 0.43 10.40
C HIS A 75 -6.73 -0.14 9.93
N ASN A 76 -6.25 -1.23 10.56
CA ASN A 76 -4.94 -1.83 10.30
C ASN A 76 -3.79 -0.82 10.40
N LEU A 77 -3.80 -0.02 11.48
CA LEU A 77 -2.82 1.03 11.75
C LEU A 77 -1.89 0.63 12.89
N ASP A 78 -0.68 1.19 12.90
CA ASP A 78 0.19 1.12 14.08
C ASP A 78 -0.24 2.15 15.16
N PHE A 79 0.35 2.05 16.36
CA PHE A 79 -0.01 2.94 17.47
C PHE A 79 0.29 4.42 17.19
N PRO A 80 1.46 4.81 16.64
CA PRO A 80 1.72 6.20 16.26
C PRO A 80 0.72 6.78 15.25
N GLN A 81 0.34 6.01 14.23
CA GLN A 81 -0.68 6.40 13.25
C GLN A 81 -2.06 6.55 13.90
N SER A 82 -2.46 5.59 14.72
CA SER A 82 -3.75 5.61 15.42
C SER A 82 -3.86 6.77 16.40
N LEU A 83 -2.77 7.08 17.12
CA LEU A 83 -2.70 8.24 17.99
C LEU A 83 -2.86 9.54 17.20
N LYS A 84 -2.18 9.65 16.05
CA LYS A 84 -2.28 10.82 15.16
C LYS A 84 -3.68 11.01 14.59
N ASP A 85 -4.28 9.97 14.07
CA ASP A 85 -5.60 10.02 13.44
C ASP A 85 -6.69 10.37 14.46
N LEU A 86 -6.68 9.73 15.63
CA LEU A 86 -7.63 10.06 16.70
C LEU A 86 -7.39 11.48 17.25
N ALA A 87 -6.14 11.91 17.40
CA ALA A 87 -5.85 13.26 17.86
C ALA A 87 -6.27 14.34 16.85
N GLU A 88 -6.04 14.15 15.55
CA GLU A 88 -6.55 15.05 14.50
C GLU A 88 -8.09 15.10 14.53
N ARG A 89 -8.74 13.96 14.74
CA ARG A 89 -10.20 13.85 14.77
C ARG A 89 -10.86 14.55 15.95
N TYR A 90 -10.24 14.47 17.12
CA TYR A 90 -10.72 15.12 18.36
C TYR A 90 -10.06 16.49 18.60
N ASN A 91 -9.32 17.01 17.62
CA ASN A 91 -8.61 18.29 17.67
C ASN A 91 -7.65 18.42 18.89
N ILE A 92 -7.00 17.31 19.26
CA ILE A 92 -6.03 17.23 20.35
C ILE A 92 -4.63 17.38 19.80
N GLN A 93 -3.83 18.24 20.43
CA GLN A 93 -2.46 18.51 20.00
C GLN A 93 -1.50 17.46 20.57
N LEU A 94 -0.98 16.57 19.72
CA LEU A 94 0.00 15.59 20.17
C LEU A 94 1.37 16.23 20.44
N PRO A 95 1.99 15.95 21.60
CA PRO A 95 3.36 16.29 21.86
C PRO A 95 4.28 15.42 21.02
N GLN A 96 5.01 16.10 20.18
CA GLN A 96 6.00 15.50 19.32
C GLN A 96 7.21 15.09 20.17
N LYS A 97 7.35 13.79 20.47
CA LYS A 97 8.70 13.20 20.58
C LYS A 97 9.26 13.14 19.16
N ARG A 98 9.72 14.30 18.67
CA ARG A 98 10.43 14.47 17.41
C ARG A 98 11.60 15.39 17.66
N ASP A 99 12.60 15.24 16.81
CA ASP A 99 13.66 16.21 16.61
C ASP A 99 13.01 17.55 16.25
N LEU A 100 12.70 18.38 17.27
CA LEU A 100 11.87 19.59 17.18
C LEU A 100 12.38 20.55 16.10
N TYR A 101 13.67 20.49 15.81
CA TYR A 101 14.32 21.27 14.78
C TYR A 101 14.01 20.78 13.36
N ALA A 102 14.03 19.46 13.12
CA ALA A 102 13.74 18.89 11.81
C ALA A 102 12.25 19.04 11.43
N ASP A 103 11.35 18.83 12.39
CA ASP A 103 9.91 18.99 12.17
C ASP A 103 9.51 20.46 12.00
N ARG A 104 10.14 21.39 12.74
CA ARG A 104 9.96 22.83 12.53
C ARG A 104 10.42 23.26 11.14
N LYS A 105 11.61 22.83 10.69
CA LYS A 105 12.11 23.09 9.34
C LYS A 105 11.17 22.54 8.26
N LYS A 106 10.63 21.34 8.45
CA LYS A 106 9.67 20.75 7.51
C LYS A 106 8.38 21.56 7.44
N LYS A 107 7.87 22.04 8.58
CA LYS A 107 6.68 22.89 8.64
C LYS A 107 6.92 24.25 7.98
N GLU A 108 8.02 24.92 8.34
CA GLU A 108 8.44 26.20 7.74
C GLU A 108 8.61 26.08 6.23
N LEU A 109 9.21 24.99 5.75
CA LEU A 109 9.31 24.70 4.33
C LEU A 109 7.92 24.59 3.69
N LYS A 110 7.00 23.80 4.26
CA LYS A 110 5.63 23.67 3.72
C LYS A 110 4.92 25.02 3.63
N GLU A 111 5.00 25.84 4.68
CA GLU A 111 4.40 27.18 4.70
C GLU A 111 4.98 28.10 3.61
N GLN A 112 6.30 28.03 3.37
CA GLN A 112 6.94 28.75 2.26
C GLN A 112 6.44 28.26 0.90
N LEU A 113 6.33 26.95 0.70
CA LEU A 113 5.84 26.37 -0.55
C LEU A 113 4.38 26.78 -0.83
N PHE A 114 3.50 26.77 0.18
CA PHE A 114 2.12 27.25 0.03
C PHE A 114 2.07 28.72 -0.37
N LYS A 115 2.87 29.59 0.25
CA LYS A 115 2.96 31.02 -0.11
C LYS A 115 3.42 31.22 -1.56
N ILE A 116 4.44 30.48 -1.98
CA ILE A 116 4.97 30.57 -3.35
C ILE A 116 3.93 30.09 -4.38
N ASN A 117 3.26 28.97 -4.11
CA ASN A 117 2.19 28.46 -4.99
C ASN A 117 1.01 29.43 -5.07
N ASP A 118 0.61 30.06 -3.95
CA ASP A 118 -0.45 31.06 -3.98
C ASP A 118 -0.06 32.29 -4.82
N LEU A 119 1.18 32.78 -4.69
CA LEU A 119 1.71 33.86 -5.53
C LEU A 119 1.71 33.49 -7.02
N ALA A 120 2.15 32.28 -7.36
CA ALA A 120 2.11 31.78 -8.74
C ALA A 120 0.68 31.65 -9.26
N GLY A 121 -0.24 31.16 -8.43
CA GLY A 121 -1.66 31.04 -8.79
C GLY A 121 -2.29 32.40 -9.09
N ARG A 122 -2.03 33.41 -8.23
CA ARG A 122 -2.46 34.80 -8.48
C ARG A 122 -1.87 35.36 -9.77
N TYR A 123 -0.59 35.09 -10.04
CA TYR A 123 0.07 35.51 -11.28
C TYR A 123 -0.61 34.93 -12.51
N PHE A 124 -0.77 33.60 -12.58
CA PHE A 124 -1.39 32.94 -13.73
C PHE A 124 -2.85 33.36 -13.94
N HIS A 125 -3.61 33.50 -12.85
CA HIS A 125 -4.99 33.96 -12.91
C HIS A 125 -5.08 35.40 -13.43
N ASN A 126 -4.22 36.29 -12.94
CA ASN A 126 -4.18 37.68 -13.40
C ASN A 126 -3.76 37.80 -14.87
N ILE A 127 -2.80 36.98 -15.32
CA ILE A 127 -2.43 36.90 -16.75
C ILE A 127 -3.64 36.49 -17.59
N LEU A 128 -4.36 35.43 -17.19
CA LEU A 128 -5.54 34.96 -17.92
C LEU A 128 -6.61 36.05 -18.04
N LEU A 129 -6.88 36.80 -16.96
CA LEU A 129 -7.96 37.77 -16.95
C LEU A 129 -7.58 39.11 -17.62
N LYS A 130 -6.38 39.64 -17.34
CA LYS A 130 -6.05 41.04 -17.64
C LYS A 130 -5.00 41.23 -18.73
N SER A 131 -4.14 40.24 -18.96
CA SER A 131 -3.07 40.39 -19.95
C SER A 131 -3.58 40.15 -21.37
N ALA A 132 -2.93 40.80 -22.34
CA ALA A 132 -3.06 40.48 -23.76
C ALA A 132 -2.63 39.04 -24.05
N ASP A 133 -1.58 38.55 -23.38
CA ASP A 133 -1.11 37.16 -23.51
C ASP A 133 -2.17 36.14 -23.08
N GLY A 134 -3.05 36.52 -22.14
CA GLY A 134 -4.15 35.68 -21.66
C GLY A 134 -5.26 35.45 -22.68
N LYS A 135 -5.28 36.19 -23.80
CA LYS A 135 -6.35 36.10 -24.82
C LYS A 135 -6.54 34.66 -25.32
N GLN A 136 -5.46 33.96 -25.65
CA GLN A 136 -5.53 32.57 -26.12
C GLN A 136 -6.21 31.64 -25.11
N GLY A 137 -5.93 31.86 -23.82
CA GLY A 137 -6.56 31.09 -22.75
C GLY A 137 -8.05 31.39 -22.60
N ARG A 138 -8.44 32.66 -22.70
CA ARG A 138 -9.86 33.08 -22.69
C ARG A 138 -10.62 32.53 -23.90
N ASP A 139 -10.02 32.58 -25.09
CA ASP A 139 -10.60 32.04 -26.32
C ASP A 139 -10.77 30.51 -26.24
N TYR A 140 -9.82 29.82 -25.61
CA TYR A 140 -9.93 28.38 -25.33
C TYR A 140 -11.10 28.07 -24.37
N PHE A 141 -11.20 28.77 -23.24
CA PHE A 141 -12.28 28.54 -22.28
C PHE A 141 -13.66 28.88 -22.86
N SER A 142 -13.74 29.95 -23.66
CA SER A 142 -14.96 30.32 -24.39
C SER A 142 -15.41 29.21 -25.33
N ARG A 143 -14.49 28.65 -26.15
CA ARG A 143 -14.80 27.51 -27.04
C ARG A 143 -15.23 26.24 -26.29
N ARG A 144 -14.78 26.08 -25.05
CA ARG A 144 -15.18 24.96 -24.17
C ARG A 144 -16.35 25.31 -23.24
N HIS A 145 -17.01 26.45 -23.47
CA HIS A 145 -18.17 26.91 -22.71
C HIS A 145 -17.94 27.01 -21.19
N ILE A 146 -16.69 27.27 -20.77
CA ILE A 146 -16.38 27.49 -19.36
C ILE A 146 -16.75 28.93 -18.98
N SER A 147 -17.64 29.07 -18.00
CA SER A 147 -18.14 30.35 -17.52
C SER A 147 -17.06 31.15 -16.77
N GLN A 148 -17.24 32.47 -16.72
CA GLN A 148 -16.36 33.35 -15.93
C GLN A 148 -16.44 33.03 -14.43
N GLU A 149 -17.61 32.60 -13.95
CA GLU A 149 -17.78 32.13 -12.57
C GLU A 149 -16.91 30.91 -12.30
N THR A 150 -16.94 29.89 -13.17
CA THR A 150 -16.07 28.72 -13.04
C THR A 150 -14.58 29.10 -13.10
N ILE A 151 -14.19 30.00 -14.02
CA ILE A 151 -12.81 30.51 -14.12
C ILE A 151 -12.38 31.16 -12.80
N SER A 152 -13.26 31.94 -12.17
CA SER A 152 -12.98 32.64 -10.91
C SER A 152 -12.93 31.67 -9.72
N ASN A 153 -13.96 30.83 -9.55
CA ASN A 153 -14.09 29.89 -8.44
C ASN A 153 -12.92 28.90 -8.36
N PHE A 154 -12.46 28.40 -9.52
CA PHE A 154 -11.32 27.48 -9.59
C PHE A 154 -9.97 28.18 -9.81
N ARG A 155 -9.96 29.52 -9.80
CA ARG A 155 -8.76 30.34 -9.99
C ARG A 155 -7.95 29.94 -11.24
N LEU A 156 -8.65 29.56 -12.31
CA LEU A 156 -8.02 29.09 -13.56
C LEU A 156 -7.10 30.18 -14.11
N GLY A 157 -5.99 29.77 -14.72
CA GLY A 157 -4.94 30.72 -15.13
C GLY A 157 -4.37 30.43 -16.50
N TYR A 158 -3.40 31.26 -16.90
CA TYR A 158 -2.62 31.08 -18.11
C TYR A 158 -1.14 31.35 -17.83
N ALA A 159 -0.29 30.41 -18.22
CA ALA A 159 1.15 30.56 -18.24
C ALA A 159 1.59 31.06 -19.61
N VAL A 160 2.21 32.24 -19.66
CA VAL A 160 2.72 32.85 -20.89
C VAL A 160 3.74 31.94 -21.59
N LYS A 161 3.83 31.98 -22.92
CA LYS A 161 4.80 31.19 -23.70
C LYS A 161 6.21 31.83 -23.65
N ARG A 162 6.77 31.94 -22.45
CA ARG A 162 8.10 32.49 -22.16
C ARG A 162 8.85 31.59 -21.20
N TRP A 163 10.18 31.66 -21.20
CA TRP A 163 11.03 30.88 -20.29
C TRP A 163 11.17 31.49 -18.90
N ASP A 164 10.79 32.77 -18.74
CA ASP A 164 11.14 33.58 -17.57
C ASP A 164 9.97 34.41 -17.01
N GLY A 165 8.73 34.12 -17.42
CA GLY A 165 7.56 34.93 -17.05
C GLY A 165 7.27 34.87 -15.55
N LEU A 166 7.01 33.67 -15.03
CA LEU A 166 6.81 33.45 -13.60
C LEU A 166 8.10 33.73 -12.82
N LEU A 167 9.26 33.32 -13.34
CA LEU A 167 10.57 33.58 -12.75
C LEU A 167 10.77 35.06 -12.41
N ASN A 168 10.56 35.95 -13.38
CA ASN A 168 10.75 37.39 -13.18
C ASN A 168 9.70 37.95 -12.21
N TYR A 169 8.47 37.44 -12.24
CA TYR A 169 7.44 37.81 -11.26
C TYR A 169 7.84 37.39 -9.83
N LEU A 170 8.30 36.15 -9.63
CA LEU A 170 8.73 35.67 -8.31
C LEU A 170 9.97 36.43 -7.80
N LYS A 171 10.92 36.76 -8.67
CA LYS A 171 12.05 37.65 -8.35
C LYS A 171 11.56 39.02 -7.86
N SER A 172 10.59 39.63 -8.56
CA SER A 172 10.00 40.92 -8.16
C SER A 172 9.27 40.87 -6.82
N LYS A 173 8.88 39.67 -6.36
CA LYS A 173 8.25 39.43 -5.05
C LYS A 173 9.24 38.96 -3.99
N ASN A 174 10.56 39.08 -4.24
CA ASN A 174 11.63 38.64 -3.33
C ASN A 174 11.48 37.18 -2.88
N CYS A 175 11.00 36.30 -3.76
CA CYS A 175 10.85 34.88 -3.46
C CYS A 175 12.17 34.12 -3.65
N PHE A 176 12.45 33.19 -2.76
CA PHE A 176 13.58 32.27 -2.87
C PHE A 176 13.38 31.28 -4.04
N LEU A 177 14.23 31.37 -5.07
CA LEU A 177 14.05 30.63 -6.32
C LEU A 177 14.27 29.12 -6.17
N ASP A 178 15.16 28.71 -5.26
CA ASP A 178 15.36 27.31 -4.87
C ASP A 178 14.06 26.71 -4.29
N LYS A 179 13.33 27.50 -3.50
CA LYS A 179 12.03 27.09 -2.95
C LYS A 179 10.95 27.04 -4.02
N ALA A 180 10.97 27.94 -5.00
CA ALA A 180 10.07 27.87 -6.15
C ALA A 180 10.36 26.65 -7.06
N ALA A 181 11.63 26.26 -7.20
CA ALA A 181 12.00 25.00 -7.85
C ALA A 181 11.54 23.79 -7.03
N THR A 182 11.66 23.83 -5.70
CA THR A 182 11.15 22.80 -4.78
C THR A 182 9.62 22.66 -4.85
N ALA A 183 8.90 23.77 -5.06
CA ALA A 183 7.46 23.79 -5.31
C ALA A 183 7.09 23.24 -6.72
N GLY A 184 8.08 22.90 -7.53
CA GLY A 184 7.90 22.38 -8.89
C GLY A 184 7.54 23.45 -9.92
N LEU A 185 7.64 24.74 -9.61
CA LEU A 185 7.29 25.84 -10.52
C LEU A 185 8.42 26.23 -11.47
N LEU A 186 9.66 26.09 -11.00
CA LEU A 186 10.87 26.39 -11.76
C LEU A 186 11.69 25.12 -11.99
N ILE A 187 12.49 25.12 -13.05
CA ILE A 187 13.47 24.08 -13.35
C ILE A 187 14.86 24.72 -13.25
N PRO A 188 15.78 24.15 -12.46
CA PRO A 188 17.16 24.61 -12.45
C PRO A 188 17.83 24.24 -13.78
N LYS A 189 18.55 25.20 -14.35
CA LYS A 189 19.46 24.97 -15.48
C LYS A 189 20.86 24.67 -14.95
N ASN A 190 21.36 25.53 -14.05
CA ASN A 190 22.64 25.43 -13.33
C ASN A 190 22.42 25.87 -11.86
N ASN A 191 23.49 25.97 -11.03
CA ASN A 191 23.38 26.32 -9.59
C ASN A 191 22.60 27.63 -9.29
N GLU A 192 22.55 28.59 -10.21
CA GLU A 192 21.90 29.90 -9.99
C GLU A 192 20.90 30.30 -11.10
N GLU A 193 20.82 29.53 -12.19
CA GLU A 193 19.91 29.81 -13.30
C GLU A 193 18.68 28.91 -13.24
N TYR A 194 17.50 29.52 -13.40
CA TYR A 194 16.20 28.85 -13.40
C TYR A 194 15.38 29.27 -14.61
N TYR A 195 14.42 28.44 -15.00
CA TYR A 195 13.39 28.79 -15.97
C TYR A 195 12.03 28.22 -15.58
N ASP A 196 10.96 28.81 -16.11
CA ASP A 196 9.58 28.45 -15.83
C ASP A 196 9.29 27.02 -16.26
N ARG A 197 8.63 26.21 -15.41
CA ARG A 197 8.15 24.87 -15.80
C ARG A 197 6.98 24.94 -16.77
N PHE A 198 6.00 25.78 -16.48
CA PHE A 198 4.77 25.90 -17.24
C PHE A 198 4.87 27.07 -18.21
N ARG A 199 4.67 26.81 -19.51
CA ARG A 199 4.87 27.78 -20.59
C ARG A 199 3.84 27.56 -21.68
N GLY A 200 3.09 28.59 -22.05
CA GLY A 200 2.04 28.52 -23.08
C GLY A 200 0.91 27.57 -22.72
N ARG A 201 0.52 27.52 -21.44
CA ARG A 201 -0.42 26.52 -20.91
C ARG A 201 -1.58 27.16 -20.16
N ILE A 202 -2.77 26.59 -20.32
CA ILE A 202 -3.88 26.77 -19.37
C ILE A 202 -3.46 26.15 -18.04
N MET A 203 -3.70 26.87 -16.95
CA MET A 203 -3.31 26.47 -15.61
C MET A 203 -4.55 26.09 -14.79
N PHE A 204 -4.50 24.90 -14.20
CA PHE A 204 -5.50 24.34 -13.28
C PHE A 204 -4.84 24.25 -11.90
N PRO A 205 -5.04 25.22 -11.00
CA PRO A 205 -4.51 25.13 -9.63
C PRO A 205 -5.12 23.94 -8.89
N ILE A 206 -4.31 23.21 -8.13
CA ILE A 206 -4.73 22.05 -7.35
C ILE A 206 -4.72 22.46 -5.88
N PHE A 207 -5.82 22.22 -5.18
CA PHE A 207 -5.99 22.63 -3.79
C PHE A 207 -6.05 21.41 -2.84
N ASP A 208 -5.55 21.60 -1.62
CA ASP A 208 -5.89 20.71 -0.50
C ASP A 208 -7.26 21.08 0.11
N LEU A 209 -7.71 20.31 1.10
CA LEU A 209 -8.99 20.54 1.78
C LEU A 209 -9.03 21.84 2.60
N ASN A 210 -7.88 22.45 2.89
CA ASN A 210 -7.78 23.75 3.55
C ASN A 210 -7.67 24.90 2.53
N HIS A 211 -7.90 24.60 1.24
CA HIS A 211 -7.77 25.53 0.11
C HIS A 211 -6.37 26.13 -0.06
N HIS A 212 -5.31 25.44 0.42
CA HIS A 212 -3.96 25.78 0.03
C HIS A 212 -3.68 25.28 -1.38
N ASN A 213 -3.11 26.15 -2.23
CA ASN A 213 -2.64 25.74 -3.54
C ASN A 213 -1.38 24.88 -3.38
N ILE A 214 -1.48 23.61 -3.74
CA ILE A 214 -0.41 22.62 -3.57
C ILE A 214 0.35 22.33 -4.87
N GLY A 215 -0.20 22.73 -6.01
CA GLY A 215 0.41 22.48 -7.31
C GLY A 215 -0.50 22.89 -8.46
N PHE A 216 -0.12 22.51 -9.67
CA PHE A 216 -0.84 22.90 -10.87
C PHE A 216 -0.87 21.76 -11.88
N GLY A 217 -2.01 21.62 -12.55
CA GLY A 217 -2.10 21.02 -13.87
C GLY A 217 -1.94 22.06 -14.96
N GLY A 218 -1.34 21.69 -16.09
CA GLY A 218 -1.00 22.59 -17.19
C GLY A 218 -1.33 21.98 -18.55
N ARG A 219 -2.33 22.51 -19.26
CA ARG A 219 -2.70 22.06 -20.61
C ARG A 219 -2.13 22.97 -21.68
N ILE A 220 -1.41 22.41 -22.65
CA ILE A 220 -0.92 23.18 -23.80
C ILE A 220 -2.04 23.45 -24.82
N LEU A 221 -1.94 24.57 -25.51
CA LEU A 221 -2.93 25.01 -26.49
C LEU A 221 -2.51 24.76 -27.94
N ASP A 222 -1.23 24.45 -28.18
CA ASP A 222 -0.69 24.07 -29.49
C ASP A 222 -0.46 22.54 -29.56
N ASP A 223 0.05 22.06 -30.69
CA ASP A 223 0.23 20.62 -30.96
C ASP A 223 1.47 20.02 -30.28
N SER A 224 2.17 20.78 -29.43
CA SER A 224 3.36 20.26 -28.74
C SER A 224 2.99 19.25 -27.66
N LEU A 225 3.81 18.21 -27.52
CA LEU A 225 3.66 17.21 -26.48
C LEU A 225 4.51 17.52 -25.24
N PRO A 226 4.08 17.08 -24.03
CA PRO A 226 2.80 16.41 -23.73
C PRO A 226 1.64 17.41 -23.55
N LYS A 227 0.42 16.95 -23.88
CA LYS A 227 -0.84 17.74 -23.83
C LYS A 227 -1.11 18.29 -22.43
N TYR A 228 -0.92 17.47 -21.40
CA TYR A 228 -1.01 17.86 -19.99
C TYR A 228 0.30 17.58 -19.27
N ILE A 229 0.68 18.49 -18.38
CA ILE A 229 1.73 18.29 -17.38
C ILE A 229 1.20 18.67 -16.02
N ASN A 230 1.67 17.99 -14.98
CA ASN A 230 1.37 18.36 -13.60
C ASN A 230 2.66 18.77 -12.89
N THR A 231 2.51 19.50 -11.79
CA THR A 231 3.59 19.68 -10.81
C THR A 231 4.20 18.30 -10.49
N PRO A 232 5.54 18.16 -10.44
CA PRO A 232 6.18 16.92 -9.99
C PRO A 232 5.86 16.64 -8.52
N GLU A 233 6.31 15.49 -7.98
CA GLU A 233 6.22 15.22 -6.55
C GLU A 233 6.94 16.33 -5.75
N THR A 234 6.28 16.87 -4.72
CA THR A 234 6.86 17.89 -3.83
C THR A 234 6.49 17.56 -2.37
N PRO A 235 7.12 18.22 -1.37
CA PRO A 235 6.75 18.03 0.04
C PRO A 235 5.28 18.34 0.39
N ILE A 236 4.54 19.03 -0.48
CA ILE A 236 3.13 19.40 -0.28
C ILE A 236 2.18 18.78 -1.32
N TYR A 237 2.70 18.10 -2.35
CA TYR A 237 1.89 17.54 -3.43
C TYR A 237 2.37 16.14 -3.82
N HIS A 238 1.45 15.19 -3.68
CA HIS A 238 1.64 13.79 -4.05
C HIS A 238 0.55 13.35 -5.01
N LYS A 239 0.92 13.06 -6.25
CA LYS A 239 -0.03 12.87 -7.35
C LYS A 239 -0.98 11.70 -7.12
N GLY A 240 -0.44 10.59 -6.61
CA GLY A 240 -1.21 9.40 -6.24
C GLY A 240 -2.03 9.54 -4.96
N TYR A 241 -2.03 10.71 -4.31
CA TYR A 241 -2.77 10.95 -3.07
C TYR A 241 -3.90 11.98 -3.24
N TYR A 242 -3.77 12.93 -4.17
CA TYR A 242 -4.79 13.96 -4.40
C TYR A 242 -5.73 13.61 -5.55
N LEU A 243 -6.97 14.07 -5.44
CA LEU A 243 -7.95 14.11 -6.51
C LEU A 243 -8.29 15.58 -6.77
N TYR A 244 -8.34 15.97 -8.04
CA TYR A 244 -8.66 17.35 -8.40
C TYR A 244 -10.07 17.72 -7.97
N GLY A 245 -10.16 18.84 -7.26
CA GLY A 245 -11.40 19.47 -6.81
C GLY A 245 -12.18 18.74 -5.73
N LEU A 246 -11.55 17.77 -5.07
CA LEU A 246 -12.09 17.17 -3.84
C LEU A 246 -12.39 18.24 -2.78
N ASP A 247 -11.57 19.29 -2.69
CA ASP A 247 -11.79 20.46 -1.81
C ASP A 247 -13.10 21.18 -2.08
N SER A 248 -13.58 21.16 -3.33
CA SER A 248 -14.86 21.75 -3.72
C SER A 248 -16.03 20.76 -3.69
N ALA A 249 -15.77 19.45 -3.72
CA ALA A 249 -16.78 18.41 -3.90
C ALA A 249 -17.12 17.64 -2.62
N PHE A 250 -16.26 17.64 -1.60
CA PHE A 250 -16.39 16.73 -0.45
C PHE A 250 -17.71 16.86 0.33
N GLU A 251 -18.24 18.07 0.48
CA GLU A 251 -19.53 18.30 1.16
C GLU A 251 -20.69 17.70 0.37
N ASP A 252 -20.69 17.88 -0.95
CA ASP A 252 -21.72 17.35 -1.84
C ASP A 252 -21.62 15.83 -1.99
N ILE A 253 -20.40 15.28 -2.01
CA ILE A 253 -20.15 13.84 -1.96
C ILE A 253 -20.77 13.25 -0.69
N ARG A 254 -20.49 13.86 0.47
CA ARG A 254 -21.04 13.40 1.75
C ARG A 254 -22.56 13.51 1.79
N LYS A 255 -23.11 14.62 1.30
CA LYS A 255 -24.56 14.87 1.30
C LYS A 255 -25.33 13.91 0.39
N ARG A 256 -24.76 13.57 -0.77
CA ARG A 256 -25.38 12.67 -1.75
C ARG A 256 -25.02 11.20 -1.53
N ASP A 257 -24.09 10.93 -0.62
CA ASP A 257 -23.42 9.63 -0.43
C ASP A 257 -23.00 8.99 -1.76
N LEU A 258 -22.36 9.79 -2.62
CA LEU A 258 -21.91 9.35 -3.93
C LEU A 258 -20.77 10.24 -4.43
N ALA A 259 -19.66 9.64 -4.84
CA ALA A 259 -18.60 10.33 -5.58
C ALA A 259 -18.57 9.89 -7.05
N ILE A 260 -18.39 10.87 -7.94
CA ILE A 260 -18.20 10.63 -9.38
C ILE A 260 -16.74 10.89 -9.72
N ILE A 261 -16.05 9.89 -10.26
CA ILE A 261 -14.64 10.00 -10.68
C ILE A 261 -14.58 10.10 -12.20
N VAL A 262 -13.92 11.16 -12.69
CA VAL A 262 -13.58 11.36 -14.10
C VAL A 262 -12.06 11.45 -14.29
N GLU A 263 -11.59 11.43 -15.54
CA GLU A 263 -10.14 11.45 -15.82
C GLU A 263 -9.53 12.85 -15.87
N GLY A 264 -10.28 13.84 -16.35
CA GLY A 264 -9.75 15.15 -16.70
C GLY A 264 -10.22 16.31 -15.82
N TYR A 265 -9.37 17.32 -15.70
CA TYR A 265 -9.72 18.62 -15.10
C TYR A 265 -10.95 19.24 -15.76
N MET A 266 -11.00 19.22 -17.10
CA MET A 266 -12.09 19.82 -17.87
C MET A 266 -13.42 19.11 -17.63
N ASP A 267 -13.41 17.77 -17.62
CA ASP A 267 -14.61 16.96 -17.42
C ASP A 267 -15.27 17.28 -16.08
N MET A 268 -14.44 17.34 -15.03
CA MET A 268 -14.88 17.73 -13.69
C MET A 268 -15.48 19.14 -13.71
N LEU A 269 -14.77 20.13 -14.27
CA LEU A 269 -15.22 21.52 -14.29
C LEU A 269 -16.56 21.68 -15.02
N VAL A 270 -16.73 21.01 -16.16
CA VAL A 270 -17.95 21.08 -16.97
C VAL A 270 -19.11 20.41 -16.24
N LEU A 271 -18.90 19.21 -15.68
CA LEU A 271 -19.93 18.53 -14.89
C LEU A 271 -20.39 19.39 -13.71
N ARG A 272 -19.46 20.00 -12.98
CA ARG A 272 -19.78 20.88 -11.86
C ARG A 272 -20.53 22.13 -12.30
N GLN A 273 -20.12 22.76 -13.39
CA GLN A 273 -20.82 23.92 -13.95
C GLN A 273 -22.29 23.61 -14.29
N HIS A 274 -22.58 22.37 -14.67
CA HIS A 274 -23.94 21.88 -14.94
C HIS A 274 -24.66 21.33 -13.69
N GLY A 275 -24.16 21.62 -12.49
CA GLY A 275 -24.81 21.30 -11.21
C GLY A 275 -24.52 19.89 -10.67
N ILE A 276 -23.59 19.16 -11.30
CA ILE A 276 -23.11 17.85 -10.84
C ILE A 276 -21.87 18.09 -9.98
N SER A 277 -22.08 18.43 -8.71
CA SER A 277 -21.04 18.96 -7.84
C SER A 277 -20.26 17.91 -7.03
N ASN A 278 -20.75 16.67 -6.96
CA ASN A 278 -20.08 15.54 -6.30
C ASN A 278 -19.08 14.82 -7.23
N VAL A 279 -18.33 15.58 -8.03
CA VAL A 279 -17.38 15.09 -9.04
C VAL A 279 -15.94 15.44 -8.68
N VAL A 280 -15.02 14.51 -8.92
CA VAL A 280 -13.58 14.65 -8.73
C VAL A 280 -12.85 14.09 -9.95
N ALA A 281 -11.64 14.58 -10.24
CA ALA A 281 -10.82 14.03 -11.32
C ALA A 281 -9.51 13.43 -10.83
N THR A 282 -9.03 12.39 -11.52
CA THR A 282 -7.65 11.95 -11.37
C THR A 282 -6.68 13.00 -11.91
N LEU A 283 -5.44 12.98 -11.43
CA LEU A 283 -4.41 13.96 -11.81
C LEU A 283 -3.54 13.40 -12.93
N GLY A 284 -4.14 12.87 -14.00
CA GLY A 284 -3.41 12.28 -15.14
C GLY A 284 -2.55 11.07 -14.74
N THR A 285 -3.10 10.23 -13.87
CA THR A 285 -2.53 8.94 -13.43
C THR A 285 -3.63 7.91 -13.31
N ALA A 286 -3.26 6.63 -13.35
CA ALA A 286 -4.15 5.58 -12.89
C ALA A 286 -4.61 5.87 -11.45
N LEU A 287 -5.86 5.49 -11.15
CA LEU A 287 -6.44 5.59 -9.82
C LEU A 287 -5.61 4.78 -8.81
N THR A 288 -5.50 5.26 -7.58
CA THR A 288 -4.70 4.62 -6.51
C THR A 288 -5.57 4.27 -5.29
N SER A 289 -5.10 3.33 -4.47
CA SER A 289 -5.75 3.02 -3.18
C SER A 289 -5.79 4.22 -2.24
N ASP A 290 -4.77 5.08 -2.22
CA ASP A 290 -4.75 6.29 -1.40
C ASP A 290 -5.85 7.27 -1.81
N GLN A 291 -6.08 7.47 -3.10
CA GLN A 291 -7.16 8.32 -3.60
C GLN A 291 -8.54 7.77 -3.20
N ILE A 292 -8.72 6.46 -3.32
CA ILE A 292 -9.96 5.77 -2.93
C ILE A 292 -10.18 5.85 -1.41
N ARG A 293 -9.14 5.60 -0.61
CA ARG A 293 -9.17 5.71 0.86
C ARG A 293 -9.54 7.10 1.32
N ARG A 294 -9.11 8.14 0.60
CA ARG A 294 -9.56 9.52 0.89
C ARG A 294 -11.04 9.73 0.60
N LEU A 295 -11.57 9.16 -0.48
CA LEU A 295 -13.00 9.22 -0.77
C LEU A 295 -13.83 8.45 0.26
N LYS A 296 -13.30 7.34 0.80
CA LYS A 296 -13.93 6.53 1.86
C LYS A 296 -14.35 7.34 3.09
N GLY A 297 -13.62 8.41 3.40
CA GLY A 297 -13.96 9.33 4.50
C GLY A 297 -15.23 10.15 4.26
N TYR A 298 -15.77 10.17 3.03
CA TYR A 298 -16.94 10.95 2.63
C TYR A 298 -18.08 10.09 2.11
N THR A 299 -17.80 8.98 1.44
CA THR A 299 -18.81 8.07 0.88
C THR A 299 -18.27 6.65 0.75
N LYS A 300 -19.16 5.66 0.69
CA LYS A 300 -18.85 4.27 0.33
C LYS A 300 -19.31 3.89 -1.08
N ASP A 301 -19.96 4.80 -1.80
CA ASP A 301 -20.45 4.56 -3.15
C ASP A 301 -19.76 5.49 -4.16
N VAL A 302 -19.19 4.88 -5.19
CA VAL A 302 -18.43 5.56 -6.23
C VAL A 302 -18.93 5.15 -7.60
N VAL A 303 -19.09 6.13 -8.50
CA VAL A 303 -19.26 5.91 -9.93
C VAL A 303 -18.02 6.41 -10.65
N VAL A 304 -17.43 5.54 -11.47
CA VAL A 304 -16.31 5.90 -12.35
C VAL A 304 -16.82 6.03 -13.77
N LEU A 305 -16.45 7.13 -14.44
CA LEU A 305 -16.68 7.28 -15.87
C LEU A 305 -15.46 6.77 -16.61
N PHE A 306 -15.69 5.78 -17.47
CA PHE A 306 -14.68 5.28 -18.40
C PHE A 306 -15.11 5.53 -19.84
N ASP A 307 -14.10 5.66 -20.70
CA ASP A 307 -14.32 5.66 -22.14
C ASP A 307 -14.89 4.30 -22.60
N PRO A 308 -15.74 4.28 -23.64
CA PRO A 308 -16.37 3.06 -24.18
C PRO A 308 -15.40 2.11 -24.92
N ASP A 309 -14.10 2.16 -24.64
CA ASP A 309 -13.07 1.45 -25.39
C ASP A 309 -12.39 0.32 -24.59
N ASP A 310 -11.49 -0.40 -25.28
CA ASP A 310 -10.68 -1.47 -24.69
C ASP A 310 -9.79 -0.98 -23.52
N ALA A 311 -9.40 0.30 -23.52
CA ALA A 311 -8.61 0.89 -22.45
C ALA A 311 -9.48 1.11 -21.20
N GLY A 312 -10.71 1.60 -21.36
CA GLY A 312 -11.72 1.74 -20.32
C GLY A 312 -12.07 0.40 -19.67
N ARG A 313 -12.26 -0.66 -20.46
CA ARG A 313 -12.47 -2.02 -19.92
C ARG A 313 -11.31 -2.49 -19.04
N LYS A 314 -10.07 -2.33 -19.51
CA LYS A 314 -8.88 -2.71 -18.74
C LYS A 314 -8.69 -1.85 -17.50
N ALA A 315 -9.04 -0.56 -17.57
CA ALA A 315 -9.02 0.34 -16.43
C ALA A 315 -10.03 -0.06 -15.36
N ALA A 316 -11.23 -0.50 -15.76
CA ALA A 316 -12.24 -1.04 -14.85
C ALA A 316 -11.73 -2.27 -14.09
N LEU A 317 -11.20 -3.27 -14.81
CA LEU A 317 -10.63 -4.47 -14.21
C LEU A 317 -9.48 -4.15 -13.24
N LYS A 318 -8.58 -3.25 -13.64
CA LYS A 318 -7.40 -2.87 -12.84
C LYS A 318 -7.76 -2.07 -11.59
N SER A 319 -8.82 -1.28 -11.63
CA SER A 319 -9.26 -0.47 -10.49
C SER A 319 -10.18 -1.21 -9.52
N PHE A 320 -10.85 -2.28 -9.96
CA PHE A 320 -11.71 -3.12 -9.13
C PHE A 320 -11.08 -3.55 -7.77
N PRO A 321 -9.86 -4.14 -7.72
CA PRO A 321 -9.27 -4.56 -6.45
C PRO A 321 -8.98 -3.37 -5.52
N LEU A 322 -8.70 -2.19 -6.08
CA LEU A 322 -8.43 -0.98 -5.30
C LEU A 322 -9.67 -0.53 -4.52
N PHE A 323 -10.85 -0.56 -5.15
CA PHE A 323 -12.11 -0.22 -4.48
C PHE A 323 -12.50 -1.28 -3.45
N LEU A 324 -12.39 -2.55 -3.84
CA LEU A 324 -12.87 -3.65 -3.03
C LEU A 324 -12.06 -3.84 -1.75
N ASN A 325 -10.72 -3.73 -1.83
CA ASN A 325 -9.85 -3.80 -0.66
C ASN A 325 -10.08 -2.64 0.31
N GLU A 326 -10.45 -1.46 -0.20
CA GLU A 326 -10.84 -0.32 0.63
C GLU A 326 -12.28 -0.45 1.18
N GLY A 327 -13.05 -1.46 0.75
CA GLY A 327 -14.44 -1.66 1.16
C GLY A 327 -15.40 -0.63 0.57
N ILE A 328 -15.10 -0.13 -0.63
CA ILE A 328 -15.92 0.82 -1.38
C ILE A 328 -16.65 0.10 -2.51
N SER A 329 -17.95 0.40 -2.65
CA SER A 329 -18.78 -0.01 -3.77
C SER A 329 -18.46 0.87 -4.98
N ALA A 330 -18.04 0.25 -6.08
CA ALA A 330 -17.72 0.95 -7.32
C ALA A 330 -18.60 0.47 -8.48
N LYS A 331 -19.18 1.44 -9.18
CA LYS A 331 -19.94 1.25 -10.41
C LYS A 331 -19.28 1.99 -11.56
N VAL A 332 -19.58 1.56 -12.78
CA VAL A 332 -19.09 2.17 -14.01
C VAL A 332 -20.26 2.72 -14.80
N VAL A 333 -20.05 3.90 -15.36
CA VAL A 333 -20.89 4.49 -16.39
C VAL A 333 -20.06 4.65 -17.64
N VAL A 334 -20.65 4.24 -18.77
CA VAL A 334 -20.09 4.42 -20.09
C VAL A 334 -20.90 5.46 -20.83
N LEU A 335 -20.19 6.42 -21.43
CA LEU A 335 -20.79 7.44 -22.28
C LEU A 335 -21.07 6.87 -23.68
N PRO A 336 -22.06 7.43 -24.42
CA PRO A 336 -22.28 7.08 -25.82
C PRO A 336 -21.00 7.25 -26.64
N GLU A 337 -20.86 6.43 -27.70
CA GLU A 337 -19.69 6.45 -28.56
C GLU A 337 -19.43 7.87 -29.13
N GLY A 338 -18.18 8.31 -29.02
CA GLY A 338 -17.74 9.63 -29.48
C GLY A 338 -18.06 10.80 -28.55
N GLU A 339 -18.68 10.57 -27.39
CA GLU A 339 -18.97 11.61 -26.39
C GLU A 339 -17.98 11.51 -25.20
N ASP A 340 -17.47 12.66 -24.76
CA ASP A 340 -16.79 12.87 -23.47
C ASP A 340 -17.77 13.54 -22.47
N PRO A 341 -17.46 13.62 -21.16
CA PRO A 341 -18.37 14.25 -20.20
C PRO A 341 -18.73 15.69 -20.57
N ASP A 342 -17.80 16.42 -21.21
CA ASP A 342 -17.99 17.79 -21.66
C ASP A 342 -19.04 17.89 -22.79
N SER A 343 -18.83 17.17 -23.88
CA SER A 343 -19.73 17.12 -25.04
C SER A 343 -21.11 16.57 -24.68
N PHE A 344 -21.16 15.49 -23.88
CA PHE A 344 -22.42 14.87 -23.49
C PHE A 344 -23.30 15.84 -22.71
N VAL A 345 -22.76 16.50 -21.68
CA VAL A 345 -23.57 17.37 -20.81
C VAL A 345 -23.91 18.68 -21.49
N ASN A 346 -23.03 19.22 -22.35
CA ASN A 346 -23.36 20.39 -23.16
C ASN A 346 -24.48 20.11 -24.17
N LYS A 347 -24.57 18.89 -24.71
CA LYS A 347 -25.59 18.50 -25.70
C LYS A 347 -26.90 18.01 -25.08
N HIS A 348 -26.83 17.24 -24.00
CA HIS A 348 -27.99 16.55 -23.42
C HIS A 348 -28.45 17.11 -22.06
N GLY A 349 -27.64 17.95 -21.41
CA GLY A 349 -27.94 18.55 -20.12
C GLY A 349 -27.70 17.63 -18.93
N SER A 350 -27.75 18.21 -17.72
CA SER A 350 -27.43 17.52 -16.48
C SER A 350 -28.46 16.46 -16.08
N ASP A 351 -29.73 16.62 -16.42
CA ASP A 351 -30.76 15.64 -16.10
C ASP A 351 -30.60 14.35 -16.93
N ALA A 352 -30.15 14.46 -18.19
CA ALA A 352 -29.79 13.29 -18.97
C ALA A 352 -28.59 12.55 -18.38
N PHE A 353 -27.60 13.30 -17.87
CA PHE A 353 -26.44 12.72 -17.20
C PHE A 353 -26.82 11.99 -15.90
N LYS A 354 -27.71 12.57 -15.07
CA LYS A 354 -28.21 11.89 -13.87
C LYS A 354 -28.92 10.58 -14.20
N LYS A 355 -29.76 10.56 -15.25
CA LYS A 355 -30.40 9.33 -15.74
C LYS A 355 -29.39 8.31 -16.25
N LEU A 356 -28.26 8.76 -16.79
CA LEU A 356 -27.16 7.87 -17.17
C LEU A 356 -26.50 7.24 -15.93
N LEU A 357 -26.29 8.01 -14.86
CA LEU A 357 -25.76 7.50 -13.59
C LEU A 357 -26.66 6.43 -12.95
N GLU A 358 -27.98 6.51 -13.11
CA GLU A 358 -28.92 5.48 -12.63
C GLU A 358 -28.70 4.11 -13.29
N ARG A 359 -28.08 4.08 -14.48
CA ARG A 359 -27.76 2.86 -15.22
C ARG A 359 -26.36 2.32 -14.91
N ALA A 360 -25.67 2.89 -13.92
CA ALA A 360 -24.33 2.48 -13.56
C ALA A 360 -24.30 1.00 -13.16
N ALA A 361 -23.46 0.21 -13.83
CA ALA A 361 -23.29 -1.21 -13.54
C ALA A 361 -22.16 -1.43 -12.53
N PRO A 362 -22.23 -2.44 -11.64
CA PRO A 362 -21.10 -2.79 -10.79
C PRO A 362 -19.84 -3.04 -11.63
N ILE A 363 -18.69 -2.52 -11.18
CA ILE A 363 -17.46 -2.49 -12.00
C ILE A 363 -17.00 -3.87 -12.50
N PHE A 364 -17.17 -4.91 -11.69
CA PHE A 364 -16.80 -6.27 -12.06
C PHE A 364 -17.76 -6.85 -13.10
N ASP A 365 -19.06 -6.60 -12.96
CA ASP A 365 -20.07 -7.04 -13.93
C ASP A 365 -19.88 -6.34 -15.26
N PHE A 366 -19.63 -5.04 -15.22
CA PHE A 366 -19.30 -4.26 -16.42
C PHE A 366 -18.11 -4.87 -17.17
N TYR A 367 -17.03 -5.22 -16.45
CA TYR A 367 -15.88 -5.88 -17.06
C TYR A 367 -16.27 -7.22 -17.69
N LEU A 368 -16.99 -8.08 -16.97
CA LEU A 368 -17.37 -9.41 -17.47
C LEU A 368 -18.27 -9.32 -18.69
N ASP A 369 -19.27 -8.45 -18.66
CA ASP A 369 -20.22 -8.28 -19.76
C ASP A 369 -19.50 -7.80 -21.03
N GLN A 370 -18.54 -6.87 -20.91
CA GLN A 370 -17.72 -6.45 -22.04
C GLN A 370 -16.71 -7.51 -22.50
N ALA A 371 -16.09 -8.23 -21.57
CA ALA A 371 -15.13 -9.28 -21.91
C ALA A 371 -15.82 -10.41 -22.68
N LEU A 372 -17.01 -10.82 -22.23
CA LEU A 372 -17.82 -11.86 -22.87
C LEU A 372 -18.37 -11.43 -24.24
N ALA A 373 -18.77 -10.15 -24.39
CA ALA A 373 -19.24 -9.63 -25.68
C ALA A 373 -18.15 -9.67 -26.78
N ASN A 374 -16.87 -9.56 -26.38
CA ASN A 374 -15.71 -9.54 -27.29
C ASN A 374 -14.98 -10.88 -27.35
N MET A 375 -15.50 -11.93 -26.73
CA MET A 375 -14.83 -13.22 -26.59
C MET A 375 -15.23 -14.18 -27.72
N ASP A 376 -14.24 -14.87 -28.30
CA ASP A 376 -14.51 -16.04 -29.13
C ASP A 376 -15.16 -17.14 -28.28
N THR A 377 -16.28 -17.70 -28.74
CA THR A 377 -17.12 -18.66 -27.97
C THR A 377 -16.46 -20.02 -27.69
N GLY A 378 -15.15 -20.15 -27.91
CA GLY A 378 -14.37 -21.36 -27.70
C GLY A 378 -13.51 -21.34 -26.44
N VAL A 379 -12.75 -22.42 -26.25
CA VAL A 379 -11.85 -22.64 -25.11
C VAL A 379 -10.78 -21.53 -25.02
N ASP A 380 -10.28 -21.03 -26.14
CA ASP A 380 -9.25 -19.99 -26.17
C ASP A 380 -9.73 -18.67 -25.54
N GLY A 381 -11.01 -18.32 -25.75
CA GLY A 381 -11.61 -17.16 -25.11
C GLY A 381 -11.71 -17.33 -23.59
N GLN A 382 -12.08 -18.54 -23.12
CA GLN A 382 -12.18 -18.84 -21.69
C GLN A 382 -10.80 -18.74 -21.02
N ILE A 383 -9.77 -19.28 -21.66
CA ILE A 383 -8.38 -19.18 -21.20
C ILE A 383 -7.96 -17.72 -21.11
N LYS A 384 -8.28 -16.91 -22.13
CA LYS A 384 -7.93 -15.48 -22.17
C LYS A 384 -8.56 -14.71 -21.01
N ILE A 385 -9.88 -14.81 -20.83
CA ILE A 385 -10.57 -14.12 -19.72
C ILE A 385 -10.05 -14.59 -18.37
N LEU A 386 -9.86 -15.90 -18.19
CA LEU A 386 -9.32 -16.46 -16.95
C LEU A 386 -7.95 -15.85 -16.64
N SER A 387 -7.04 -15.79 -17.64
CA SER A 387 -5.71 -15.21 -17.48
C SER A 387 -5.71 -13.71 -17.11
N GLU A 388 -6.73 -12.96 -17.57
CA GLU A 388 -6.88 -11.54 -17.24
C GLU A 388 -7.38 -11.31 -15.81
N VAL A 389 -8.29 -12.16 -15.32
CA VAL A 389 -8.94 -11.98 -14.00
C VAL A 389 -8.12 -12.57 -12.85
N LEU A 390 -7.36 -13.64 -13.06
CA LEU A 390 -6.55 -14.27 -12.01
C LEU A 390 -5.65 -13.28 -11.24
N PRO A 391 -4.86 -12.41 -11.90
CA PRO A 391 -4.05 -11.41 -11.20
C PRO A 391 -4.84 -10.45 -10.32
N VAL A 392 -6.13 -10.21 -10.64
CA VAL A 392 -7.02 -9.37 -9.85
C VAL A 392 -7.51 -10.09 -8.61
N PHE A 393 -7.93 -11.35 -8.75
CA PHE A 393 -8.32 -12.17 -7.59
C PHE A 393 -7.18 -12.36 -6.59
N MET A 394 -5.94 -12.50 -7.07
CA MET A 394 -4.76 -12.54 -6.20
C MET A 394 -4.54 -11.26 -5.38
N GLN A 395 -5.04 -10.11 -5.84
CA GLN A 395 -4.92 -8.84 -5.13
C GLN A 395 -6.03 -8.63 -4.08
N LEU A 396 -7.08 -9.46 -4.09
CA LEU A 396 -8.18 -9.33 -3.12
C LEU A 396 -7.75 -9.84 -1.75
N GLU A 397 -7.67 -8.97 -0.75
CA GLU A 397 -7.13 -9.31 0.57
C GLU A 397 -8.09 -10.18 1.40
N GLN A 398 -9.40 -9.97 1.23
CA GLN A 398 -10.42 -10.66 2.02
C GLN A 398 -10.85 -11.98 1.38
N GLY A 399 -10.61 -13.10 2.06
CA GLY A 399 -10.91 -14.44 1.54
C GLY A 399 -12.39 -14.69 1.21
N ALA A 400 -13.31 -14.21 2.05
CA ALA A 400 -14.75 -14.35 1.80
C ALA A 400 -15.20 -13.55 0.58
N THR A 401 -14.71 -12.32 0.44
CA THR A 401 -14.99 -11.46 -0.72
C THR A 401 -14.42 -12.08 -1.99
N ARG A 402 -13.17 -12.56 -1.96
CA ARG A 402 -12.56 -13.29 -3.07
C ARG A 402 -13.42 -14.48 -3.50
N PHE A 403 -13.92 -15.25 -2.53
CA PHE A 403 -14.81 -16.39 -2.79
C PHE A 403 -16.08 -15.99 -3.55
N LEU A 404 -16.79 -14.94 -3.12
CA LEU A 404 -18.01 -14.47 -3.78
C LEU A 404 -17.77 -14.00 -5.22
N TYR A 405 -16.64 -13.35 -5.49
CA TYR A 405 -16.31 -12.89 -6.84
C TYR A 405 -15.80 -14.00 -7.76
N VAL A 406 -15.10 -15.00 -7.22
CA VAL A 406 -14.76 -16.23 -7.95
C VAL A 406 -16.03 -16.99 -8.34
N HIS A 407 -16.97 -17.14 -7.42
CA HIS A 407 -18.27 -17.76 -7.70
C HIS A 407 -19.03 -17.00 -8.80
N ARG A 408 -19.15 -15.67 -8.66
CA ARG A 408 -19.81 -14.81 -9.66
C ARG A 408 -19.16 -14.89 -11.05
N PHE A 409 -17.83 -14.98 -11.09
CA PHE A 409 -17.07 -15.18 -12.33
C PHE A 409 -17.40 -16.52 -12.97
N ALA A 410 -17.42 -17.61 -12.20
CA ALA A 410 -17.77 -18.94 -12.68
C ALA A 410 -19.19 -18.98 -13.28
N GLU A 411 -20.17 -18.38 -12.59
CA GLU A 411 -21.56 -18.30 -13.06
C GLU A 411 -21.69 -17.55 -14.40
N LYS A 412 -21.01 -16.40 -14.53
CA LYS A 412 -21.08 -15.55 -15.73
C LYS A 412 -20.33 -16.13 -16.93
N THR A 413 -19.21 -16.80 -16.71
CA THR A 413 -18.34 -17.30 -17.78
C THR A 413 -18.57 -18.77 -18.15
N GLY A 414 -19.27 -19.52 -17.28
CA GLY A 414 -19.43 -20.96 -17.41
C GLY A 414 -18.16 -21.76 -17.12
N ILE A 415 -17.07 -21.11 -16.68
CA ILE A 415 -15.84 -21.78 -16.26
C ILE A 415 -16.08 -22.44 -14.91
N ASN A 416 -15.66 -23.70 -14.76
CA ASN A 416 -15.81 -24.42 -13.50
C ASN A 416 -15.04 -23.71 -12.37
N GLU A 417 -15.74 -23.43 -11.26
CA GLU A 417 -15.17 -22.73 -10.10
C GLU A 417 -13.94 -23.44 -9.53
N ALA A 418 -13.93 -24.78 -9.51
CA ALA A 418 -12.80 -25.57 -9.02
C ALA A 418 -11.52 -25.30 -9.84
N THR A 419 -11.65 -25.14 -11.16
CA THR A 419 -10.53 -24.81 -12.06
C THR A 419 -9.95 -23.43 -11.74
N VAL A 420 -10.80 -22.45 -11.42
CA VAL A 420 -10.33 -21.11 -11.02
C VAL A 420 -9.51 -21.18 -9.73
N TRP A 421 -9.97 -21.96 -8.74
CA TRP A 421 -9.26 -22.14 -7.47
C TRP A 421 -7.94 -22.91 -7.62
N GLU A 422 -7.89 -23.93 -8.48
CA GLU A 422 -6.66 -24.65 -8.78
C GLU A 422 -5.60 -23.74 -9.41
N GLU A 423 -5.99 -22.92 -10.38
CA GLU A 423 -5.06 -22.01 -11.03
C GLU A 423 -4.61 -20.87 -10.09
N LEU A 424 -5.48 -20.36 -9.21
CA LEU A 424 -5.09 -19.42 -8.16
C LEU A 424 -4.01 -20.01 -7.24
N LYS A 425 -4.20 -21.25 -6.77
CA LYS A 425 -3.20 -21.94 -5.93
C LYS A 425 -1.87 -22.12 -6.66
N HIS A 426 -1.94 -22.52 -7.92
CA HIS A 426 -0.75 -22.71 -8.75
C HIS A 426 0.03 -21.40 -8.96
N GLN A 427 -0.64 -20.27 -9.21
CA GLN A 427 0.00 -18.97 -9.32
C GLN A 427 0.55 -18.44 -7.98
N GLU A 428 -0.15 -18.67 -6.87
CA GLU A 428 0.33 -18.33 -5.53
C GLU A 428 1.60 -19.12 -5.18
N GLY A 429 1.65 -20.41 -5.52
CA GLY A 429 2.84 -21.26 -5.36
C GLY A 429 4.04 -20.75 -6.18
N LYS A 430 3.82 -20.43 -7.47
CA LYS A 430 4.85 -19.85 -8.35
C LYS A 430 5.42 -18.53 -7.82
N ARG A 431 4.56 -17.59 -7.42
CA ARG A 431 5.00 -16.29 -6.87
C ARG A 431 5.77 -16.42 -5.56
N THR A 432 5.34 -17.33 -4.69
CA THR A 432 6.03 -17.58 -3.41
C THR A 432 7.44 -18.11 -3.70
N ASN A 433 7.57 -19.03 -4.64
CA ASN A 433 8.85 -19.56 -5.06
C ASN A 433 9.76 -18.48 -5.70
N GLU A 434 9.24 -17.69 -6.64
CA GLU A 434 9.99 -16.58 -7.26
C GLU A 434 10.47 -15.54 -6.24
N ARG A 435 9.61 -15.19 -5.26
CA ARG A 435 9.99 -14.30 -4.15
C ARG A 435 11.09 -14.91 -3.31
N ASN A 436 10.97 -16.18 -2.92
CA ASN A 436 12.00 -16.87 -2.14
C ASN A 436 13.34 -16.88 -2.90
N ILE A 437 13.34 -17.21 -4.19
CA ILE A 437 14.54 -17.22 -5.05
C ILE A 437 15.15 -15.82 -5.18
N SER A 438 14.34 -14.78 -5.39
CA SER A 438 14.84 -13.39 -5.50
C SER A 438 15.44 -12.88 -4.19
N GLN A 439 14.80 -13.18 -3.04
CA GLN A 439 15.32 -12.84 -1.71
C GLN A 439 16.59 -13.62 -1.38
N LEU A 440 16.69 -14.87 -1.82
CA LEU A 440 17.91 -15.67 -1.71
C LEU A 440 19.05 -15.00 -2.49
N LYS A 441 18.82 -14.69 -3.79
CA LYS A 441 19.81 -14.04 -4.66
C LYS A 441 20.26 -12.68 -4.11
N SER A 442 19.36 -11.85 -3.59
CA SER A 442 19.72 -10.54 -3.03
C SER A 442 20.55 -10.65 -1.75
N ARG A 443 20.18 -11.56 -0.84
CA ARG A 443 20.89 -11.77 0.43
C ARG A 443 22.35 -12.20 0.23
N PHE A 444 22.60 -13.09 -0.72
CA PHE A 444 23.97 -13.53 -1.05
C PHE A 444 24.84 -12.42 -1.67
N SER A 445 24.24 -11.38 -2.26
CA SER A 445 24.99 -10.26 -2.85
C SER A 445 25.36 -9.15 -1.85
N GLU A 446 24.68 -9.05 -0.70
CA GLU A 446 24.78 -7.88 0.19
C GLU A 446 25.68 -8.09 1.43
N THR A 447 25.86 -9.31 1.94
CA THR A 447 26.57 -9.51 3.24
C THR A 447 27.35 -10.82 3.36
N GLN A 448 28.52 -10.78 4.02
CA GLN A 448 29.32 -11.97 4.38
C GLN A 448 29.09 -12.47 5.83
N ASP A 449 28.15 -11.90 6.59
CA ASP A 449 27.91 -12.32 8.00
C ASP A 449 26.85 -13.43 8.08
N PRO A 450 27.20 -14.65 8.50
CA PRO A 450 26.28 -15.78 8.62
C PRO A 450 25.05 -15.44 9.46
N ARG A 451 25.21 -14.61 10.50
CA ARG A 451 24.14 -14.28 11.47
C ARG A 451 22.98 -13.49 10.87
N LYS A 452 23.14 -12.95 9.65
CA LYS A 452 22.08 -12.24 8.92
C LYS A 452 21.22 -13.17 8.06
N TYR A 453 21.63 -14.43 7.89
CA TYR A 453 20.86 -15.45 7.18
C TYR A 453 19.95 -16.21 8.15
N GLY A 454 18.80 -16.69 7.64
CA GLY A 454 17.90 -17.54 8.41
C GLY A 454 18.53 -18.89 8.77
N SER A 455 18.05 -19.51 9.84
CA SER A 455 18.51 -20.83 10.33
C SER A 455 18.63 -21.88 9.22
N ASP A 456 17.62 -21.94 8.37
CA ASP A 456 17.48 -22.92 7.30
C ASP A 456 18.64 -22.81 6.31
N LEU A 457 18.99 -21.57 5.93
CA LEU A 457 20.08 -21.29 4.99
C LEU A 457 21.45 -21.53 5.60
N GLN A 458 21.64 -21.14 6.86
CA GLN A 458 22.88 -21.43 7.57
C GLN A 458 23.13 -22.94 7.67
N PHE A 459 22.07 -23.71 7.94
CA PHE A 459 22.16 -25.15 8.11
C PHE A 459 22.45 -25.88 6.79
N ILE A 460 21.70 -25.58 5.72
CA ILE A 460 21.96 -26.20 4.40
C ILE A 460 23.31 -25.75 3.81
N ASN A 461 23.73 -24.49 4.00
CA ASN A 461 25.05 -24.01 3.57
C ASN A 461 26.18 -24.78 4.29
N LEU A 462 26.05 -24.98 5.61
CA LEU A 462 26.98 -25.80 6.38
C LEU A 462 27.10 -27.22 5.79
N LEU A 463 25.99 -27.89 5.52
CA LEU A 463 25.99 -29.26 5.00
C LEU A 463 26.57 -29.36 3.58
N LEU A 464 26.31 -28.37 2.72
CA LEU A 464 26.78 -28.37 1.34
C LEU A 464 28.28 -28.04 1.22
N HIS A 465 28.79 -27.12 2.03
CA HIS A 465 30.21 -26.73 1.99
C HIS A 465 31.10 -27.57 2.91
N TYR A 466 30.52 -28.26 3.89
CA TYR A 466 31.23 -29.16 4.82
C TYR A 466 30.52 -30.54 4.87
N PRO A 467 30.57 -31.33 3.78
CA PRO A 467 29.87 -32.62 3.69
C PRO A 467 30.29 -33.61 4.77
N GLU A 468 31.51 -33.50 5.31
CA GLU A 468 32.00 -34.35 6.40
C GLU A 468 31.20 -34.17 7.70
N LYS A 469 30.39 -33.11 7.80
CA LYS A 469 29.49 -32.87 8.95
C LYS A 469 28.11 -33.50 8.78
N ILE A 470 27.74 -34.00 7.60
CA ILE A 470 26.42 -34.61 7.33
C ILE A 470 26.11 -35.73 8.34
N ASP A 471 27.08 -36.62 8.59
CA ASP A 471 26.89 -37.76 9.51
C ASP A 471 26.70 -37.33 10.96
N THR A 472 27.16 -36.13 11.35
CA THR A 472 26.93 -35.57 12.69
C THR A 472 25.43 -35.32 12.92
N PHE A 473 24.69 -34.96 11.88
CA PHE A 473 23.27 -34.60 11.95
C PHE A 473 22.32 -35.70 11.48
N ARG A 474 22.82 -36.75 10.80
CA ARG A 474 22.00 -37.84 10.23
C ARG A 474 21.08 -38.53 11.25
N ASN A 475 21.56 -38.69 12.49
CA ASN A 475 20.80 -39.31 13.59
C ASN A 475 20.14 -38.28 14.54
N GLN A 476 20.10 -37.01 14.15
CA GLN A 476 19.47 -35.94 14.92
C GLN A 476 18.13 -35.54 14.28
N GLU A 477 17.24 -34.93 15.06
CA GLU A 477 15.96 -34.41 14.52
C GLU A 477 16.20 -32.98 14.02
N TRP A 478 16.95 -32.85 12.93
CA TRP A 478 17.29 -31.55 12.33
C TRP A 478 16.05 -30.87 11.70
N GLU A 479 14.99 -31.61 11.39
CA GLU A 479 13.70 -31.07 10.90
C GLU A 479 13.02 -30.16 11.94
N LEU A 480 13.51 -30.16 13.19
CA LEU A 480 13.06 -29.25 14.24
C LEU A 480 13.55 -27.81 14.05
N ILE A 481 14.59 -27.60 13.25
CA ILE A 481 15.29 -26.31 13.12
C ILE A 481 15.29 -25.75 11.69
N VAL A 482 14.64 -26.45 10.76
CA VAL A 482 14.44 -26.05 9.36
C VAL A 482 12.95 -25.94 9.08
N SER A 483 12.52 -24.87 8.41
CA SER A 483 11.11 -24.55 8.16
C SER A 483 10.72 -24.47 6.69
N ASP A 484 11.66 -24.13 5.79
CA ASP A 484 11.41 -24.03 4.36
C ASP A 484 11.19 -25.44 3.74
N PRO A 485 10.02 -25.71 3.11
CA PRO A 485 9.69 -27.02 2.56
C PRO A 485 10.65 -27.51 1.46
N GLU A 486 11.19 -26.60 0.65
CA GLU A 486 12.11 -26.94 -0.43
C GLU A 486 13.48 -27.26 0.16
N ILE A 487 13.97 -26.48 1.13
CA ILE A 487 15.21 -26.76 1.86
C ILE A 487 15.12 -28.10 2.61
N ILE A 488 14.00 -28.39 3.26
CA ILE A 488 13.78 -29.70 3.91
C ILE A 488 13.90 -30.82 2.88
N THR A 489 13.32 -30.66 1.69
CA THR A 489 13.39 -31.65 0.61
C THR A 489 14.84 -31.88 0.18
N ILE A 490 15.62 -30.81 0.02
CA ILE A 490 17.05 -30.90 -0.33
C ILE A 490 17.84 -31.62 0.76
N ILE A 491 17.67 -31.23 2.04
CA ILE A 491 18.41 -31.85 3.14
C ILE A 491 18.05 -33.32 3.29
N LYS A 492 16.78 -33.72 3.13
CA LYS A 492 16.40 -35.14 3.14
C LYS A 492 17.15 -35.94 2.08
N VAL A 493 17.21 -35.43 0.85
CA VAL A 493 17.96 -36.07 -0.24
C VAL A 493 19.44 -36.20 0.14
N ILE A 494 20.06 -35.15 0.68
CA ILE A 494 21.45 -35.17 1.16
C ILE A 494 21.64 -36.26 2.23
N MET A 495 20.80 -36.26 3.27
CA MET A 495 20.90 -37.17 4.41
C MET A 495 20.64 -38.64 4.06
N GLU A 496 19.75 -38.92 3.11
CA GLU A 496 19.37 -40.28 2.72
C GLU A 496 20.34 -40.88 1.71
N LYS A 497 20.83 -40.09 0.75
CA LYS A 497 21.52 -40.62 -0.44
C LYS A 497 23.02 -40.32 -0.49
N PHE A 498 23.52 -39.37 0.30
CA PHE A 498 24.92 -38.95 0.24
C PHE A 498 25.67 -39.24 1.55
N PRO A 499 26.78 -40.01 1.53
CA PRO A 499 27.66 -40.18 2.68
C PRO A 499 28.54 -38.93 2.90
N SER A 500 29.21 -38.84 4.06
CA SER A 500 30.13 -37.75 4.42
C SER A 500 31.29 -37.52 3.45
N GLU A 501 31.68 -38.54 2.68
CA GLU A 501 32.70 -38.47 1.61
C GLU A 501 32.09 -38.42 0.19
N GLY A 502 30.77 -38.30 0.08
CA GLY A 502 30.05 -38.34 -1.19
C GLY A 502 30.13 -37.03 -1.96
N ASN A 503 30.26 -37.11 -3.29
CA ASN A 503 30.16 -35.94 -4.14
C ASN A 503 28.71 -35.41 -4.19
N LEU A 504 28.47 -34.22 -3.63
CA LEU A 504 27.17 -33.55 -3.59
C LEU A 504 26.74 -32.90 -4.93
N ASP A 505 27.59 -32.91 -5.96
CA ASP A 505 27.27 -32.36 -7.30
C ASP A 505 26.03 -33.00 -7.94
N ARG A 506 25.67 -34.22 -7.50
CA ARG A 506 24.53 -34.98 -8.05
C ARG A 506 23.25 -34.84 -7.24
N VAL A 507 23.23 -34.05 -6.16
CA VAL A 507 22.02 -33.84 -5.33
C VAL A 507 20.85 -33.35 -6.18
N GLU A 508 21.12 -32.51 -7.18
CA GLU A 508 20.10 -31.97 -8.09
C GLU A 508 19.36 -33.06 -8.90
N GLU A 509 20.04 -34.17 -9.25
CA GLU A 509 19.45 -35.28 -10.02
C GLU A 509 18.35 -36.02 -9.24
N PHE A 510 18.37 -35.95 -7.91
CA PHE A 510 17.43 -36.63 -7.03
C PHE A 510 16.30 -35.73 -6.52
N LEU A 511 16.23 -34.49 -6.99
CA LEU A 511 15.15 -33.56 -6.68
C LEU A 511 14.10 -33.61 -7.79
N ASP A 512 12.83 -33.79 -7.44
CA ASP A 512 11.72 -33.68 -8.39
C ASP A 512 11.19 -32.24 -8.50
N SER A 513 11.34 -31.45 -7.43
CA SER A 513 10.87 -30.07 -7.35
C SER A 513 11.79 -29.12 -8.14
N PRO A 514 11.30 -28.43 -9.19
CA PRO A 514 12.07 -27.39 -9.87
C PRO A 514 12.46 -26.23 -8.95
N ALA A 515 11.64 -25.97 -7.92
CA ALA A 515 11.91 -24.97 -6.89
C ALA A 515 13.13 -25.34 -6.05
N ALA A 516 13.16 -26.58 -5.54
CA ALA A 516 14.30 -27.11 -4.80
C ALA A 516 15.59 -27.09 -5.65
N LYS A 517 15.51 -27.42 -6.94
CA LYS A 517 16.68 -27.36 -7.85
C LYS A 517 17.25 -25.95 -7.96
N GLU A 518 16.39 -24.95 -8.19
CA GLU A 518 16.84 -23.56 -8.32
C GLU A 518 17.38 -23.02 -6.99
N GLN A 519 16.75 -23.34 -5.85
CA GLN A 519 17.29 -22.98 -4.53
C GLN A 519 18.65 -23.63 -4.28
N LEU A 520 18.82 -24.92 -4.57
CA LEU A 520 20.09 -25.64 -4.45
C LEU A 520 21.18 -24.95 -5.29
N ARG A 521 20.90 -24.62 -6.56
CA ARG A 521 21.85 -23.92 -7.43
C ARG A 521 22.28 -22.57 -6.85
N VAL A 522 21.31 -21.78 -6.36
CA VAL A 522 21.62 -20.48 -5.73
C VAL A 522 22.49 -20.64 -4.49
N ILE A 523 22.24 -21.66 -3.67
CA ILE A 523 23.03 -21.93 -2.45
C ILE A 523 24.42 -22.47 -2.81
N LEU A 524 24.55 -23.36 -3.79
CA LEU A 524 25.85 -23.88 -4.26
C LEU A 524 26.75 -22.78 -4.84
N MET A 525 26.15 -21.75 -5.44
CA MET A 525 26.88 -20.58 -5.92
C MET A 525 27.28 -19.59 -4.81
N SER A 526 26.81 -19.80 -3.58
CA SER A 526 27.18 -18.96 -2.44
C SER A 526 28.55 -19.35 -1.88
N GLN A 527 29.21 -18.42 -1.19
CA GLN A 527 30.42 -18.70 -0.43
C GLN A 527 30.07 -19.44 0.87
N PRO A 528 30.96 -20.28 1.41
CA PRO A 528 30.74 -20.89 2.72
C PRO A 528 30.58 -19.82 3.79
N PHE A 529 29.55 -19.97 4.63
CA PHE A 529 29.27 -19.03 5.71
C PHE A 529 30.26 -19.18 6.88
N TYR A 530 30.75 -20.39 7.10
CA TYR A 530 31.69 -20.70 8.16
C TYR A 530 33.08 -20.90 7.54
N SER A 531 34.12 -20.60 8.31
CA SER A 531 35.50 -20.97 7.98
C SER A 531 35.86 -22.32 8.60
N GLU A 532 36.96 -22.94 8.19
CA GLU A 532 37.46 -24.17 8.81
C GLU A 532 37.68 -24.03 10.33
N GLU A 533 38.07 -22.84 10.80
CA GLU A 533 38.28 -22.56 12.22
C GLU A 533 36.95 -22.40 12.99
N SER A 534 35.86 -21.99 12.34
CA SER A 534 34.57 -21.69 12.97
C SER A 534 33.51 -22.77 12.74
N VAL A 535 33.72 -23.71 11.82
CA VAL A 535 32.77 -24.79 11.50
C VAL A 535 32.46 -25.65 12.72
N GLY A 536 33.45 -25.94 13.58
CA GLY A 536 33.24 -26.73 14.80
C GLY A 536 32.31 -26.02 15.80
N GLN A 537 32.43 -24.69 15.91
CA GLN A 537 31.52 -23.90 16.74
C GLN A 537 30.11 -23.90 16.15
N ALA A 538 29.97 -23.72 14.83
CA ALA A 538 28.69 -23.73 14.15
C ALA A 538 27.95 -25.06 14.33
N VAL A 539 28.65 -26.19 14.20
CA VAL A 539 28.08 -27.52 14.48
C VAL A 539 27.54 -27.59 15.90
N SER A 540 28.34 -27.19 16.90
CA SER A 540 27.91 -27.19 18.31
C SER A 540 26.69 -26.28 18.55
N GLU A 541 26.60 -25.15 17.88
CA GLU A 541 25.44 -24.25 17.96
C GLU A 541 24.17 -24.90 17.40
N PHE A 542 24.26 -25.60 16.27
CA PHE A 542 23.12 -26.33 15.69
C PHE A 542 22.68 -27.51 16.55
N GLU A 543 23.60 -28.31 17.08
CA GLU A 543 23.28 -29.41 18.00
C GLU A 543 22.56 -28.90 19.26
N LYS A 544 23.06 -27.79 19.84
CA LYS A 544 22.39 -27.12 20.97
C LYS A 544 21.01 -26.63 20.59
N LYS A 545 20.83 -26.08 19.38
CA LYS A 545 19.54 -25.61 18.89
C LYS A 545 18.53 -26.75 18.78
N ILE A 546 18.93 -27.89 18.20
CA ILE A 546 18.12 -29.10 18.12
C ILE A 546 17.74 -29.57 19.54
N ALA A 547 18.71 -29.69 20.44
CA ALA A 547 18.47 -30.11 21.83
C ALA A 547 17.48 -29.18 22.56
N LYS A 548 17.59 -27.87 22.38
CA LYS A 548 16.66 -26.89 22.98
C LYS A 548 15.23 -27.03 22.47
N VAL A 549 15.05 -27.27 21.17
CA VAL A 549 13.72 -27.47 20.59
C VAL A 549 13.12 -28.79 21.10
N LYS A 550 13.91 -29.88 21.17
CA LYS A 550 13.50 -31.15 21.77
C LYS A 550 13.02 -30.97 23.21
N ILE A 551 13.83 -30.34 24.05
CA ILE A 551 13.47 -30.09 25.46
C ILE A 551 12.19 -29.25 25.56
N SER A 552 12.03 -28.24 24.70
CA SER A 552 10.82 -27.40 24.69
C SER A 552 9.56 -28.18 24.29
N ARG A 553 9.67 -29.12 23.34
CA ARG A 553 8.57 -30.05 23.00
C ARG A 553 8.26 -30.99 24.17
N SER A 554 9.28 -31.55 24.82
CA SER A 554 9.10 -32.42 25.99
C SER A 554 8.47 -31.69 27.18
N ILE A 555 8.80 -30.41 27.40
CA ILE A 555 8.15 -29.57 28.42
C ILE A 555 6.65 -29.41 28.11
N ARG A 556 6.30 -29.12 26.85
CA ARG A 556 4.88 -29.00 26.44
C ARG A 556 4.13 -30.31 26.65
N LYS A 557 4.75 -31.44 26.32
CA LYS A 557 4.16 -32.77 26.52
C LYS A 557 3.96 -33.08 28.01
N ALA A 558 5.00 -32.95 28.83
CA ALA A 558 4.92 -33.19 30.28
C ALA A 558 3.93 -32.24 30.97
N SER A 559 3.83 -30.98 30.52
CA SER A 559 2.83 -30.02 31.01
C SER A 559 1.40 -30.40 30.65
N ALA A 560 1.18 -31.00 29.47
CA ALA A 560 -0.14 -31.50 29.07
C ALA A 560 -0.54 -32.77 29.84
N GLU A 561 0.45 -33.56 30.26
CA GLU A 561 0.28 -34.78 31.05
C GLU A 561 0.22 -34.53 32.57
N GLY A 562 0.43 -33.28 33.02
CA GLY A 562 0.36 -32.88 34.43
C GLY A 562 1.58 -33.24 35.29
N ASP A 563 2.68 -33.71 34.69
CA ASP A 563 3.91 -34.09 35.40
C ASP A 563 4.80 -32.87 35.68
N MET A 564 4.50 -32.18 36.77
CA MET A 564 5.23 -30.97 37.20
C MET A 564 6.67 -31.23 37.65
N GLU A 565 6.99 -32.46 38.09
CA GLU A 565 8.36 -32.81 38.46
C GLU A 565 9.25 -32.91 37.22
N MET A 566 8.75 -33.56 36.17
CA MET A 566 9.44 -33.67 34.88
C MET A 566 9.57 -32.30 34.19
N VAL A 567 8.54 -31.45 34.25
CA VAL A 567 8.61 -30.07 33.72
C VAL A 567 9.76 -29.29 34.39
N ASN A 568 9.84 -29.30 35.72
CA ASN A 568 10.90 -28.58 36.45
C ASN A 568 12.30 -29.13 36.13
N ARG A 569 12.43 -30.46 36.00
CA ARG A 569 13.68 -31.13 35.61
C ARG A 569 14.13 -30.71 34.20
N LEU A 570 13.21 -30.65 33.25
CA LEU A 570 13.48 -30.25 31.87
C LEU A 570 13.81 -28.74 31.74
N ILE A 571 13.19 -27.88 32.54
CA ILE A 571 13.52 -26.45 32.60
C ILE A 571 14.96 -26.24 33.08
N ARG A 572 15.39 -26.94 34.13
CA ARG A 572 16.78 -26.89 34.61
C ARG A 572 17.76 -27.36 33.54
N LYS A 573 17.47 -28.50 32.90
CA LYS A 573 18.28 -29.02 31.78
C LYS A 573 18.39 -28.04 30.62
N LYS A 574 17.33 -27.26 30.34
CA LYS A 574 17.35 -26.19 29.32
C LYS A 574 18.24 -25.01 29.74
N GLN A 575 18.22 -24.64 31.02
CA GLN A 575 19.07 -23.57 31.58
C GLN A 575 20.55 -23.96 31.59
N ASP A 576 20.88 -25.22 31.91
CA ASP A 576 22.26 -25.71 31.91
C ASP A 576 22.91 -25.66 30.50
N LEU A 577 22.10 -25.88 29.45
CA LEU A 577 22.52 -25.70 28.05
C LEU A 577 22.86 -24.24 27.70
N ASP A 578 22.28 -23.26 28.41
CA ASP A 578 22.59 -21.84 28.25
C ASP A 578 23.84 -21.41 29.04
N SER A 579 24.09 -22.01 30.20
CA SER A 579 25.23 -21.74 31.09
C SER A 579 26.59 -22.08 30.49
N ASN A 580 26.69 -23.20 29.76
CA ASN A 580 27.92 -23.67 29.11
C ASN A 580 28.35 -22.84 27.87
N SER A 581 27.75 -21.67 27.65
CA SER A 581 28.07 -20.76 26.54
C SER A 581 29.10 -19.68 26.89
N LYS A 582 29.40 -19.45 28.17
CA LYS A 582 30.23 -18.30 28.61
C LYS A 582 31.71 -18.60 28.89
N SER A 583 32.19 -19.84 28.73
CA SER A 583 33.54 -20.24 29.18
C SER A 583 34.61 -20.38 28.09
N VAL A 584 34.35 -19.99 26.83
CA VAL A 584 35.34 -20.12 25.74
C VAL A 584 35.55 -18.79 25.02
N THR A 585 36.05 -17.77 25.73
CA THR A 585 36.72 -16.62 25.12
C THR A 585 37.58 -15.91 26.17
N LYS A 586 38.90 -16.19 26.19
CA LYS A 586 39.96 -15.24 26.52
C LYS A 586 41.32 -15.83 26.12
N PRO A 587 41.95 -15.36 25.03
CA PRO A 587 43.38 -15.56 24.83
C PRO A 587 44.14 -14.70 25.84
N LYS A 588 45.16 -15.29 26.50
CA LYS A 588 46.12 -14.55 27.32
C LYS A 588 46.93 -13.61 26.41
N GLN A 589 46.98 -12.34 26.77
CA GLN A 589 47.94 -11.40 26.23
C GLN A 589 49.30 -11.71 26.85
N ASP A 590 50.25 -12.18 26.05
CA ASP A 590 51.67 -12.16 26.42
C ASP A 590 52.32 -10.94 25.77
N GLU A 591 52.75 -10.01 26.62
CA GLU A 591 53.66 -8.91 26.33
C GLU A 591 55.03 -9.48 25.88
N LYS A 592 55.54 -9.04 24.72
CA LYS A 592 56.98 -8.75 24.48
C LYS A 592 57.27 -8.37 23.02
N PHE A 593 57.56 -7.09 22.81
CA PHE A 593 58.37 -6.49 21.73
C PHE A 593 58.73 -5.10 22.31
N LEU A 594 59.96 -4.58 22.36
CA LEU A 594 61.23 -4.82 21.68
C LEU A 594 62.38 -4.35 22.59
N SER A 595 63.49 -5.07 22.52
CA SER A 595 64.84 -4.51 22.72
C SER A 595 65.55 -4.58 21.36
N ASN A 596 66.08 -3.43 20.95
CA ASN A 596 66.86 -3.10 19.75
C ASN A 596 66.09 -2.87 18.45
#